data_AF-A0A519SP43-F1
#
_entry.id   AF-A0A519SP43-F1
#
_cell.length_a   1.000
_cell.length_b   1.000
_cell.length_c   1.000
_cell.angle_alpha   90.00
_cell.angle_beta   90.00
_cell.angle_gamma   90.00
#
_symmetry.space_group_name_H-M   'P 1'
#
loop_
_entity.id
_entity.type
_entity.pdbx_description
1 polymer ?
#
loop_
_entity_poly.entity_id
_entity_poly.type
_entity_poly.pdbx_seq_one_letter_code
_entity_poly.pdbx_strand_id
1 'polypeptide(L)'
;MKLWTGYLERRGIKFLVGTPEAQLKLYDHQAEGLFTSGGLAQTVYLHDPPSTAAFFEEAFHALQHLHNHPATKVLDNGTEVDAWEYDAKIALLKHSAKLGLSYAEYVETENQLQQVIDNEYGNYNSYY
;
A
#
# COMPACT_ATOMS: atom_id res chain seq x y z
N MET A 1 11.12 9.06 1.25
CA MET A 1 10.98 7.96 2.23
C MET A 1 11.26 8.40 3.67
N LYS A 2 12.50 8.77 4.08
CA LYS A 2 12.84 9.10 5.48
C LYS A 2 11.91 10.11 6.20
N LEU A 3 11.46 11.15 5.50
CA LEU A 3 10.50 12.12 6.05
C LEU A 3 9.13 11.48 6.36
N TRP A 4 8.65 10.61 5.46
CA TRP A 4 7.40 9.87 5.63
C TRP A 4 7.50 8.86 6.77
N THR A 5 8.59 8.10 6.81
CA THR A 5 8.89 7.17 7.92
C THR A 5 8.80 7.90 9.25
N GLY A 6 9.57 8.98 9.44
CA GLY A 6 9.53 9.73 10.69
C GLY A 6 8.18 10.38 11.00
N TYR A 7 7.41 10.78 9.99
CA TYR A 7 6.05 11.31 10.18
C TYR A 7 5.08 10.24 10.72
N LEU A 8 5.14 9.03 10.17
CA LEU A 8 4.27 7.91 10.52
C LEU A 8 4.70 7.26 11.84
N GLU A 9 6.00 7.12 12.10
CA GLU A 9 6.54 6.61 13.38
C GLU A 9 6.09 7.45 14.58
N ARG A 10 6.07 8.79 14.43
CA ARG A 10 5.53 9.69 15.47
C ARG A 10 4.04 9.48 15.75
N ARG A 11 3.33 8.73 14.91
CA ARG A 11 1.91 8.38 15.04
C ARG A 11 1.70 6.91 15.41
N GLY A 12 2.77 6.20 15.77
CA GLY A 12 2.69 4.82 16.24
C GLY A 12 2.84 3.75 15.15
N ILE A 13 3.21 4.14 13.92
CA ILE A 13 3.49 3.18 12.84
C ILE A 13 4.93 2.67 12.97
N LYS A 14 5.12 1.37 13.11
CA LYS A 14 6.43 0.72 13.06
C LYS A 14 6.81 0.39 11.61
N PHE A 15 8.08 0.55 11.26
CA PHE A 15 8.61 0.07 9.99
C PHE A 15 9.54 -1.11 10.22
N LEU A 16 9.29 -2.22 9.53
CA LEU A 16 10.17 -3.38 9.48
C LEU A 16 10.62 -3.57 8.03
N VAL A 17 11.85 -3.14 7.74
CA VAL A 17 12.43 -3.15 6.40
C VAL A 17 13.56 -4.18 6.36
N GLY A 18 13.48 -5.17 5.49
CA GLY A 18 14.52 -6.19 5.31
C GLY A 18 14.73 -7.15 6.49
N THR A 19 13.96 -7.02 7.57
CA THR A 19 14.07 -7.89 8.75
C THR A 19 13.53 -9.29 8.45
N PRO A 20 13.99 -10.35 9.17
CA PRO A 20 13.41 -11.70 9.02
C PRO A 20 11.89 -11.74 9.25
N GLU A 21 11.39 -10.94 10.18
CA GLU A 21 9.95 -10.81 10.45
C GLU A 21 9.21 -10.23 9.23
N ALA A 22 9.76 -9.18 8.60
CA ALA A 22 9.19 -8.60 7.38
C ALA A 22 9.22 -9.56 6.21
N GLN A 23 10.35 -10.25 6.00
CA GLN A 23 10.47 -11.22 4.91
C GLN A 23 9.47 -12.38 5.05
N LEU A 24 9.33 -12.93 6.26
CA LEU A 24 8.35 -13.98 6.53
C LEU A 24 6.92 -13.47 6.28
N LYS A 25 6.60 -12.28 6.80
CA LYS A 25 5.25 -11.71 6.66
C LYS A 25 4.88 -11.46 5.19
N LEU A 26 5.79 -10.86 4.42
CA LEU A 26 5.61 -10.59 2.99
C LEU A 26 5.50 -11.88 2.18
N TYR A 27 6.31 -12.90 2.51
CA TYR A 27 6.23 -14.22 1.88
C TYR A 27 4.86 -14.89 2.11
N ASP A 28 4.38 -14.90 3.37
CA ASP A 28 3.10 -15.51 3.73
C ASP A 28 1.91 -14.85 3.03
N HIS A 29 2.02 -13.57 2.67
CA HIS A 29 0.96 -12.78 2.03
C HIS A 29 1.20 -12.55 0.54
N GLN A 30 2.28 -13.12 -0.01
CA GLN A 30 2.71 -12.93 -1.41
C GLN A 30 2.73 -11.46 -1.85
N ALA A 31 3.26 -10.57 -1.00
CA ALA A 31 3.17 -9.12 -1.18
C ALA A 31 4.55 -8.45 -1.26
N GLU A 32 4.66 -7.37 -2.04
CA GLU A 32 5.87 -6.51 -2.13
C GLU A 32 6.00 -5.53 -0.95
N GLY A 33 4.86 -5.19 -0.35
CA GLY A 33 4.71 -4.38 0.84
C GLY A 33 3.47 -4.84 1.60
N LEU A 34 3.43 -4.61 2.91
CA LEU A 34 2.22 -4.90 3.68
C LEU A 34 2.10 -3.96 4.88
N PHE A 35 0.97 -3.27 4.97
CA PHE A 35 0.53 -2.60 6.17
C PHE A 35 -0.44 -3.50 6.95
N THR A 36 -0.19 -3.64 8.26
CA THR A 36 -1.11 -4.33 9.17
C THR A 36 -1.52 -3.42 10.32
N SER A 37 -2.82 -3.35 10.59
CA SER A 37 -3.42 -2.57 11.67
C SER A 37 -3.87 -3.41 12.88
N GLY A 38 -3.66 -4.73 12.87
CA GLY A 38 -4.05 -5.64 13.96
C GLY A 38 -2.91 -6.03 14.91
N GLY A 39 -3.19 -6.17 16.21
CA GLY A 39 -2.24 -6.63 17.23
C GLY A 39 -1.76 -5.54 18.19
N LEU A 40 -0.52 -5.68 18.71
CA LEU A 40 0.09 -4.74 19.68
C LEU A 40 0.66 -3.46 19.03
N ALA A 41 0.86 -3.43 17.71
CA ALA A 41 1.40 -2.28 16.99
C ALA A 41 1.02 -2.28 15.49
N GLN A 42 0.72 -1.10 14.95
CA GLN A 42 0.50 -0.88 13.52
C GLN A 42 1.85 -0.91 12.80
N THR A 43 2.01 -1.77 11.79
CA THR A 43 3.33 -2.05 11.21
C THR A 43 3.28 -2.05 9.69
N VAL A 44 4.27 -1.41 9.07
CA VAL A 44 4.60 -1.49 7.64
C VAL A 44 5.78 -2.45 7.47
N TYR A 45 5.56 -3.51 6.70
CA TYR A 45 6.55 -4.51 6.32
C TYR A 45 7.00 -4.27 4.89
N LEU A 46 8.31 -4.27 4.66
CA LEU A 46 8.91 -3.95 3.36
C LEU A 46 10.17 -4.79 3.09
N HIS A 47 10.43 -5.09 1.81
CA HIS A 47 11.73 -5.61 1.37
C HIS A 47 12.87 -4.59 1.56
N ASP A 48 14.12 -5.04 1.48
CA ASP A 48 15.30 -4.16 1.50
C ASP A 48 16.19 -4.40 0.27
N PRO A 49 16.38 -3.39 -0.61
CA PRO A 49 15.66 -2.11 -0.61
C PRO A 49 14.19 -2.28 -1.02
N PRO A 50 13.25 -1.48 -0.49
CA PRO A 50 11.88 -1.48 -0.99
C PRO A 50 11.79 -0.78 -2.34
N SER A 51 10.81 -1.15 -3.16
CA SER A 51 10.40 -0.34 -4.30
C SER A 51 9.78 0.99 -3.81
N THR A 52 9.84 2.01 -4.65
CA THR A 52 9.25 3.31 -4.34
C THR A 52 7.73 3.22 -4.27
N ALA A 53 7.13 2.47 -5.19
CA ALA A 53 5.69 2.20 -5.18
C ALA A 53 5.26 1.53 -3.87
N ALA A 54 5.87 0.40 -3.51
CA ALA A 54 5.51 -0.35 -2.30
C ALA A 54 5.68 0.48 -1.03
N PHE A 55 6.79 1.23 -0.90
CA PHE A 55 6.98 2.10 0.27
C PHE A 55 5.84 3.12 0.42
N PHE A 56 5.46 3.79 -0.67
CA PHE A 56 4.46 4.86 -0.60
C PHE A 56 3.04 4.31 -0.51
N GLU A 57 2.75 3.18 -1.15
CA GLU A 57 1.48 2.47 -1.01
C GLU A 57 1.20 2.12 0.45
N GLU A 58 2.13 1.43 1.13
CA GLU A 58 1.93 1.07 2.54
C GLU A 58 1.93 2.29 3.47
N ALA A 59 2.65 3.36 3.10
CA ALA A 59 2.57 4.63 3.81
C ALA A 59 1.20 5.29 3.64
N PHE A 60 0.55 5.16 2.48
CA PHE A 60 -0.82 5.62 2.26
C PHE A 60 -1.83 4.76 3.02
N HIS A 61 -1.68 3.43 3.03
CA HIS A 61 -2.51 2.53 3.83
C HIS A 61 -2.43 2.87 5.32
N ALA A 62 -1.22 3.12 5.85
CA ALA A 62 -1.05 3.57 7.22
C ALA A 62 -1.73 4.92 7.48
N LEU A 63 -1.66 5.86 6.53
CA LEU A 63 -2.32 7.16 6.66
C LEU A 63 -3.85 7.03 6.62
N GLN A 64 -4.38 6.25 5.69
CA GLN A 64 -5.81 5.95 5.57
C GLN A 64 -6.35 5.34 6.85
N HIS A 65 -5.61 4.39 7.45
CA HIS A 65 -5.95 3.83 8.75
C HIS A 65 -6.03 4.89 9.85
N LEU A 66 -5.01 5.74 9.98
CA LEU A 66 -4.95 6.81 11.00
C LEU A 66 -6.08 7.84 10.85
N HIS A 67 -6.66 7.96 9.67
CA HIS A 67 -7.73 8.91 9.36
C HIS A 67 -9.13 8.27 9.29
N ASN A 68 -9.27 6.98 9.62
CA ASN A 68 -10.53 6.22 9.48
C ASN A 68 -11.11 6.33 8.06
N HIS A 69 -10.25 6.20 7.04
CA HIS A 69 -10.66 6.23 5.64
C HIS A 69 -11.61 5.06 5.35
N PRO A 70 -12.72 5.28 4.61
CA PRO A 70 -13.66 4.22 4.28
C PRO A 70 -12.97 3.07 3.53
N ALA A 71 -13.40 1.84 3.80
CA ALA A 71 -12.83 0.64 3.17
C ALA A 71 -13.29 0.48 1.71
N THR A 72 -14.51 0.91 1.39
CA THR A 72 -15.06 0.85 0.03
C THR A 72 -15.60 2.20 -0.41
N LYS A 73 -15.65 2.43 -1.73
CA LYS A 73 -16.31 3.59 -2.33
C LYS A 73 -16.93 3.25 -3.68
N VAL A 74 -17.92 4.03 -4.07
CA VAL A 74 -18.60 3.91 -5.36
C VAL A 74 -18.09 5.01 -6.31
N LEU A 75 -17.63 4.62 -7.50
CA LEU A 75 -17.18 5.52 -8.56
C LEU A 75 -18.37 6.13 -9.31
N ASP A 76 -18.13 7.15 -10.14
CA ASP A 76 -19.18 7.86 -10.90
C ASP A 76 -19.98 6.96 -11.84
N ASN A 77 -19.38 5.86 -12.31
CA ASN A 77 -20.02 4.86 -13.17
C ASN A 77 -20.82 3.79 -12.37
N GLY A 78 -20.87 3.90 -11.04
CA GLY A 78 -21.55 2.95 -10.15
C GLY A 78 -20.71 1.74 -9.72
N THR A 79 -19.45 1.62 -10.17
CA THR A 79 -18.55 0.55 -9.73
C THR A 79 -18.14 0.75 -8.27
N GLU A 80 -18.34 -0.27 -7.43
CA GLU A 80 -17.79 -0.30 -6.07
C GLU A 80 -16.36 -0.85 -6.10
N VAL A 81 -15.43 -0.18 -5.42
CA VAL A 81 -14.00 -0.54 -5.37
C VAL A 81 -13.48 -0.51 -3.94
N ASP A 82 -12.38 -1.23 -3.70
CA ASP A 82 -11.54 -1.02 -2.51
C ASP A 82 -11.02 0.42 -2.51
N ALA A 83 -11.48 1.22 -1.54
CA ALA A 83 -11.18 2.64 -1.50
C ALA A 83 -9.72 2.89 -1.11
N TRP A 84 -9.12 2.00 -0.31
CA TRP A 84 -7.76 2.14 0.15
C TRP A 84 -6.79 1.99 -1.02
N GLU A 85 -6.94 0.87 -1.73
CA GLU A 85 -6.13 0.52 -2.89
C GLU A 85 -6.31 1.52 -4.04
N TYR A 86 -7.56 1.87 -4.34
CA TYR A 86 -7.85 2.83 -5.41
C TYR A 86 -7.21 4.19 -5.12
N ASP A 87 -7.41 4.75 -3.91
CA ASP A 87 -6.90 6.09 -3.59
C ASP A 87 -5.38 6.11 -3.45
N ALA A 88 -4.76 5.05 -2.92
CA ALA A 88 -3.31 4.92 -2.84
C ALA A 88 -2.69 4.91 -4.25
N LYS A 89 -3.23 4.11 -5.18
CA LYS A 89 -2.73 4.01 -6.56
C LYS A 89 -2.96 5.30 -7.34
N ILE A 90 -4.11 5.95 -7.20
CA ILE A 90 -4.35 7.28 -7.78
C ILE A 90 -3.33 8.30 -7.25
N ALA A 91 -3.04 8.29 -5.95
CA ALA A 91 -2.06 9.20 -5.36
C ALA A 91 -0.64 8.94 -5.88
N LEU A 92 -0.24 7.66 -6.01
CA LEU A 92 1.04 7.26 -6.60
C LEU A 92 1.18 7.75 -8.04
N LEU A 93 0.19 7.52 -8.89
CA LEU A 93 0.21 7.95 -10.29
C LEU A 93 0.23 9.47 -10.42
N LYS A 94 -0.62 10.17 -9.67
CA LYS A 94 -0.72 11.65 -9.67
C LYS A 94 0.57 12.32 -9.20
N HIS A 95 1.32 11.67 -8.32
CA HIS A 95 2.53 12.23 -7.72
C HIS A 95 3.82 11.51 -8.12
N SER A 96 3.77 10.63 -9.12
CA SER A 96 4.85 9.72 -9.53
C SER A 96 6.21 10.41 -9.67
N ALA A 97 6.27 11.52 -10.42
CA ALA A 97 7.48 12.30 -10.64
C ALA A 97 8.06 12.91 -9.34
N LYS A 98 7.20 13.32 -8.40
CA LYS A 98 7.63 13.89 -7.11
C LYS A 98 8.08 12.81 -6.13
N LEU A 99 7.44 11.65 -6.19
CA LEU A 99 7.76 10.50 -5.35
C LEU A 99 9.01 9.76 -5.85
N GLY A 100 9.36 9.92 -7.12
CA GLY A 100 10.52 9.30 -7.75
C GLY A 100 10.24 7.89 -8.27
N LEU A 101 8.98 7.60 -8.65
CA LEU A 101 8.62 6.31 -9.26
C LEU A 101 9.37 6.15 -10.60
N SER A 102 9.97 4.98 -10.80
CA SER A 102 10.46 4.59 -12.11
C SER A 102 9.31 4.41 -13.10
N TYR A 103 9.60 4.45 -14.40
CA TYR A 103 8.59 4.21 -15.43
C TYR A 103 7.96 2.80 -15.30
N ALA A 104 8.76 1.80 -14.93
CA ALA A 104 8.26 0.44 -14.71
C ALA A 104 7.26 0.39 -13.54
N GLU A 105 7.58 1.04 -12.42
CA GLU A 105 6.65 1.15 -11.28
C GLU A 105 5.39 1.93 -11.64
N TYR A 106 5.51 2.98 -12.45
CA TYR A 106 4.35 3.74 -12.92
C TYR A 106 3.39 2.86 -13.73
N VAL A 107 3.91 2.13 -14.72
CA VAL A 107 3.10 1.24 -15.57
C VAL A 107 2.47 0.12 -14.74
N GLU A 108 3.23 -0.47 -13.82
CA GLU A 108 2.71 -1.50 -12.92
C GLU A 108 1.57 -0.94 -12.04
N THR A 109 1.74 0.26 -11.49
CA THR A 109 0.70 0.93 -10.70
C THR A 109 -0.57 1.21 -11.53
N GLU A 110 -0.44 1.57 -12.81
CA GLU A 110 -1.60 1.74 -13.71
C GLU A 110 -2.35 0.42 -13.92
N ASN A 111 -1.62 -0.68 -14.16
CA ASN A 111 -2.22 -2.00 -14.34
C ASN A 111 -2.95 -2.46 -13.06
N GLN A 112 -2.32 -2.28 -11.91
CA GLN A 112 -2.91 -2.64 -10.63
C GLN A 112 -4.13 -1.77 -10.29
N LEU A 113 -4.13 -0.48 -10.65
CA LEU A 113 -5.32 0.37 -10.51
C LEU A 113 -6.49 -0.17 -11.34
N GLN A 114 -6.22 -0.62 -12.56
CA GLN A 114 -7.24 -1.24 -13.40
C GLN A 114 -7.77 -2.53 -12.76
N GLN A 115 -6.90 -3.38 -12.19
CA GLN A 115 -7.32 -4.57 -11.44
C GLN A 115 -8.21 -4.22 -10.23
N VAL A 116 -7.96 -3.09 -9.54
CA VAL A 116 -8.82 -2.63 -8.44
C VAL A 116 -10.21 -2.24 -8.96
N ILE A 117 -10.26 -1.54 -10.09
CA ILE A 117 -11.51 -1.13 -10.75
C ILE A 117 -12.31 -2.36 -11.22
N ASP A 118 -11.62 -3.38 -11.72
CA ASP A 118 -12.22 -4.61 -12.21
C ASP A 118 -12.54 -5.61 -11.07
N ASN A 119 -12.26 -5.24 -9.81
CA ASN A 119 -12.40 -6.10 -8.62
C ASN A 119 -11.61 -7.43 -8.72
N GLU A 120 -10.46 -7.38 -9.39
CA GLU A 120 -9.50 -8.47 -9.55
C GLU A 120 -8.30 -8.33 -8.60
N TYR A 121 -8.06 -7.11 -8.11
CA TYR A 121 -7.01 -6.83 -7.14
C TYR A 121 -7.36 -7.45 -5.79
N GLY A 122 -6.55 -8.39 -5.32
CA GLY A 122 -6.79 -9.13 -4.08
C GLY A 122 -7.47 -10.51 -4.24
N ASN A 123 -7.94 -10.90 -5.44
CA ASN A 123 -8.43 -12.28 -5.69
C ASN A 123 -7.30 -13.34 -5.71
N TYR A 124 -6.04 -12.94 -5.50
CA TYR A 124 -4.94 -13.85 -5.15
C TYR A 124 -4.95 -14.25 -3.66
N ASN A 125 -5.69 -13.55 -2.79
CA ASN A 125 -5.71 -13.74 -1.34
C ASN A 125 -7.04 -14.32 -0.78
N SER A 126 -8.03 -14.63 -1.62
CA SER A 126 -9.35 -15.10 -1.17
C SER A 126 -9.46 -16.61 -0.91
N TYR A 127 -8.35 -17.29 -0.63
CA TYR A 127 -8.32 -18.72 -0.29
C TYR A 127 -8.02 -19.00 1.19
N TYR A 128 -8.32 -18.12 2.15
CA TYR A 128 -8.29 -18.47 3.58
C TYR A 128 -9.33 -17.71 4.41
#